data_AF-A0A349SQP2-F1
#
_entry.id   AF-A0A349SQP2-F1
#
_cell.length_a   1.000
_cell.length_b   1.000
_cell.length_c   1.000
_cell.angle_alpha   90.00
_cell.angle_beta   90.00
_cell.angle_gamma   90.00
#
_symmetry.space_group_name_H-M   'P 1'
#
loop_
_entity.id
_entity.type
_entity.pdbx_description
1 polymer ?
#
loop_
_entity_poly.entity_id
_entity_poly.type
_entity_poly.pdbx_seq_one_letter_code
_entity_poly.pdbx_strand_id
1 'polypeptide(L)'
;ADRFIPSMKKQSVLDGLQKQAWTDCTRENEVLVGTVLRSCEVLDLMPAGNVRQHYDVIQAVTDADSAAGVAANILAIDSDEKWLQKAAATLKSGCPSTAHLVFEQLRRGKKLSLPEVFQMELVMSLQCALHPDFPEGVRALLVDKDGAPQWQHQSVAEVSPQWVEEHFQAPWPDGVNPLQDLAW
;
A
#
# COMPACT_ATOMS: atom_id res chain seq x y z
N ALA A 1 9.18 -5.14 7.42
CA ALA A 1 10.64 -5.34 7.39
C ALA A 1 11.01 -6.27 8.53
N ASP A 2 11.81 -7.30 8.28
CA ASP A 2 12.12 -8.34 9.27
C ASP A 2 13.31 -8.02 10.19
N ARG A 3 14.19 -7.08 9.77
CA ARG A 3 15.39 -6.66 10.48
C ARG A 3 15.68 -5.18 10.24
N PHE A 4 16.33 -4.52 11.19
CA PHE A 4 16.86 -3.17 11.01
C PHE A 4 18.40 -3.20 10.88
N ILE A 5 18.90 -2.92 9.67
CA ILE A 5 20.33 -2.88 9.36
C ILE A 5 20.66 -1.48 8.81
N PRO A 6 21.51 -0.68 9.48
CA PRO A 6 21.85 0.66 9.01
C PRO A 6 22.66 0.59 7.72
N SER A 7 22.53 1.61 6.85
CA SER A 7 23.17 1.65 5.53
C SER A 7 24.70 1.41 5.57
N MET A 8 25.37 1.88 6.63
CA MET A 8 26.81 1.65 6.85
C MET A 8 27.21 0.17 6.97
N LYS A 9 26.28 -0.74 7.32
CA LYS A 9 26.50 -2.19 7.41
C LYS A 9 26.20 -2.92 6.11
N LYS A 10 25.78 -2.22 5.04
CA LYS A 10 25.45 -2.83 3.74
C LYS A 10 26.57 -3.73 3.22
N GLN A 11 27.83 -3.26 3.23
CA GLN A 11 28.95 -4.07 2.75
C GLN A 11 29.17 -5.31 3.63
N SER A 12 29.02 -5.18 4.95
CA SER A 12 29.12 -6.32 5.88
C SER A 12 28.08 -7.40 5.61
N VAL A 13 26.86 -7.02 5.22
CA VAL A 13 25.82 -7.98 4.81
C VAL A 13 26.25 -8.70 3.53
N LEU A 14 26.70 -7.97 2.51
CA LEU A 14 27.13 -8.57 1.24
C LEU A 14 28.32 -9.51 1.44
N ASP A 15 29.34 -9.08 2.18
CA ASP A 15 30.52 -9.89 2.51
C ASP A 15 30.13 -11.12 3.33
N GLY A 16 29.18 -10.98 4.25
CA GLY A 16 28.67 -12.08 5.06
C GLY A 16 27.95 -13.13 4.21
N LEU A 17 27.10 -12.70 3.27
CA LEU A 17 26.36 -13.58 2.36
C LEU A 17 27.30 -14.31 1.38
N GLN A 18 28.32 -13.63 0.85
CA GLN A 18 29.30 -14.23 -0.06
C GLN A 18 30.14 -15.34 0.59
N LYS A 19 30.29 -15.32 1.92
CA LYS A 19 31.08 -16.29 2.69
C LYS A 19 30.26 -17.51 3.16
N GLN A 20 28.94 -17.53 2.93
CA GLN A 20 28.12 -18.65 3.37
C GLN A 20 28.35 -19.90 2.51
N ALA A 21 28.27 -21.07 3.13
CA ALA A 21 28.30 -22.36 2.45
C ALA A 21 26.88 -22.70 1.96
N TRP A 22 26.47 -22.12 0.83
CA TRP A 22 25.15 -22.35 0.23
C TRP A 22 24.96 -23.82 -0.15
N THR A 23 23.74 -24.32 0.04
CA THR A 23 23.34 -25.70 -0.30
C THR A 23 22.16 -25.70 -1.27
N ASP A 24 21.76 -26.87 -1.76
CA ASP A 24 20.54 -27.01 -2.57
C ASP A 24 19.25 -27.03 -1.71
N CYS A 25 19.39 -26.95 -0.38
CA CYS A 25 18.26 -26.94 0.54
C CYS A 25 17.83 -25.51 0.88
N THR A 26 16.65 -25.11 0.41
CA THR A 26 16.06 -23.79 0.69
C THR A 26 16.05 -23.46 2.19
N ARG A 27 15.65 -24.44 3.02
CA ARG A 27 15.52 -24.21 4.46
C ARG A 27 16.85 -23.94 5.15
N GLU A 28 17.92 -24.61 4.73
CA GLU A 28 19.27 -24.36 5.24
C GLU A 28 19.74 -22.97 4.82
N ASN A 29 19.52 -22.61 3.56
CA ASN A 29 19.87 -21.29 3.03
C ASN A 29 19.13 -20.15 3.75
N GLU A 30 17.85 -20.32 4.11
CA GLU A 30 17.11 -19.35 4.94
C GLU A 30 17.78 -19.13 6.30
N VAL A 31 18.29 -20.19 6.92
CA VAL A 31 19.00 -20.11 8.20
C VAL A 31 20.33 -19.36 8.05
N LEU A 32 21.06 -19.59 6.95
CA LEU A 32 22.31 -18.90 6.63
C LEU A 32 22.06 -17.39 6.43
N VAL A 33 21.07 -17.03 5.60
CA VAL A 33 20.64 -15.63 5.39
C VAL A 33 20.28 -14.99 6.72
N GLY A 34 19.40 -15.63 7.50
CA GLY A 34 18.96 -15.11 8.78
C GLY A 34 20.11 -14.88 9.76
N THR A 35 21.15 -15.72 9.72
CA THR A 35 22.35 -15.59 10.56
C THR A 35 23.19 -14.38 10.16
N VAL A 36 23.41 -14.18 8.86
CA VAL A 36 24.13 -13.00 8.36
C VAL A 36 23.38 -11.72 8.75
N LEU A 37 22.07 -11.66 8.47
CA LEU A 37 21.26 -10.48 8.76
C LEU A 37 21.22 -10.15 10.26
N ARG A 38 21.08 -11.16 11.13
CA ARG A 38 21.14 -10.98 12.59
C ARG A 38 22.45 -10.38 13.07
N SER A 39 23.59 -10.81 12.51
CA SER A 39 24.89 -10.28 12.92
C SER A 39 25.15 -8.83 12.49
N CYS A 40 24.35 -8.32 11.53
CA CYS A 40 24.44 -6.96 11.03
C CYS A 40 23.36 -6.02 11.60
N GLU A 41 22.43 -6.54 12.41
CA GLU A 41 21.32 -5.78 12.99
C GLU A 41 21.81 -4.81 14.07
N VAL A 42 21.27 -3.59 14.08
CA VAL A 42 21.64 -2.54 15.05
C VAL A 42 20.39 -1.82 15.54
N LEU A 43 19.68 -2.43 16.49
CA LEU A 43 18.40 -1.91 16.99
C LEU A 43 18.54 -0.57 17.73
N ASP A 44 19.69 -0.27 18.31
CA ASP A 44 19.94 1.01 19.01
C ASP A 44 19.84 2.23 18.08
N LEU A 45 20.04 2.03 16.78
CA LEU A 45 19.90 3.08 15.77
C LEU A 45 18.51 3.11 15.13
N MET A 46 17.60 2.21 15.52
CA MET A 46 16.26 2.13 14.96
C MET A 46 15.40 3.30 15.46
N PRO A 47 14.84 4.13 14.57
CA PRO A 47 13.95 5.20 14.98
C PRO A 47 12.64 4.63 15.55
N ALA A 48 12.00 5.40 16.44
CA ALA A 48 10.69 5.04 16.95
C ALA A 48 9.65 5.00 15.82
N GLY A 49 8.79 3.98 15.82
CA GLY A 49 7.74 3.82 14.83
C GLY A 49 6.48 4.61 15.18
N ASN A 50 6.09 5.57 14.33
CA ASN A 50 4.90 6.41 14.56
C ASN A 50 3.60 5.59 14.68
N VAL A 51 3.42 4.54 13.86
CA VAL A 51 2.20 3.72 13.89
C VAL A 51 1.95 3.10 15.27
N ARG A 52 2.99 2.60 15.93
CA ARG A 52 2.86 2.00 17.26
C ARG A 52 2.57 3.05 18.33
N GLN A 53 3.18 4.23 18.22
CA GLN A 53 2.94 5.34 19.15
C GLN A 53 1.52 5.90 19.05
N HIS A 54 0.92 5.87 17.86
CA HIS A 54 -0.44 6.37 17.60
C HIS A 54 -1.46 5.26 17.37
N TYR A 55 -1.20 4.04 17.83
CA TYR A 55 -2.03 2.87 17.53
C TYR A 55 -3.50 3.08 17.91
N ASP A 56 -3.77 3.57 19.11
CA ASP A 56 -5.14 3.76 19.62
C ASP A 56 -5.90 4.81 18.80
N VAL A 57 -5.23 5.90 18.41
CA VAL A 57 -5.81 6.93 17.52
C VAL A 57 -6.12 6.33 16.16
N ILE A 58 -5.20 5.56 15.58
CA ILE A 58 -5.40 4.90 14.28
C ILE A 58 -6.59 3.96 14.34
N GLN A 59 -6.69 3.13 15.39
CA GLN A 59 -7.84 2.23 15.58
C GLN A 59 -9.15 3.03 15.64
N ALA A 60 -9.20 4.07 16.48
CA ALA A 60 -10.40 4.88 16.63
C ALA A 60 -10.86 5.56 15.33
N VAL A 61 -9.93 6.13 14.55
CA VAL A 61 -10.30 6.83 13.30
C VAL A 61 -10.59 5.89 12.13
N THR A 62 -10.10 4.65 12.18
CA THR A 62 -10.36 3.64 11.14
C THR A 62 -11.54 2.71 11.46
N ASP A 63 -12.16 2.85 12.64
CA ASP A 63 -13.35 2.11 13.06
C ASP A 63 -14.64 2.72 12.47
N ALA A 64 -14.88 2.44 11.18
CA ALA A 64 -16.12 2.81 10.51
C ALA A 64 -16.46 1.81 9.37
N ASP A 65 -17.75 1.68 9.07
CA ASP A 65 -18.27 0.70 8.10
C ASP A 65 -18.16 1.15 6.63
N SER A 66 -17.58 2.32 6.35
CA SER A 66 -17.44 2.84 4.99
C SER A 66 -16.18 3.68 4.82
N ALA A 67 -15.67 3.73 3.58
CA ALA A 67 -14.55 4.60 3.22
C ALA A 67 -14.82 6.07 3.53
N ALA A 68 -16.05 6.55 3.29
CA ALA A 68 -16.45 7.91 3.61
C ALA A 68 -16.43 8.19 5.12
N GLY A 69 -16.88 7.22 5.95
CA GLY A 69 -16.82 7.32 7.40
C GLY A 69 -15.38 7.36 7.92
N VAL A 70 -14.52 6.44 7.45
CA VAL A 70 -13.09 6.43 7.81
C VAL A 70 -12.41 7.74 7.39
N ALA A 71 -12.69 8.22 6.17
CA ALA A 71 -12.13 9.47 5.68
C ALA A 71 -12.58 10.67 6.52
N ALA A 72 -13.87 10.73 6.89
CA ALA A 72 -14.39 11.79 7.75
C ALA A 72 -13.70 11.79 9.12
N ASN A 73 -13.51 10.62 9.74
CA ASN A 73 -12.82 10.47 11.02
C ASN A 73 -11.35 10.92 10.93
N ILE A 74 -10.63 10.53 9.88
CA ILE A 74 -9.24 10.96 9.66
C ILE A 74 -9.14 12.47 9.46
N LEU A 75 -10.06 13.06 8.68
CA LEU A 75 -10.08 14.50 8.43
C LEU A 75 -10.49 15.32 9.67
N ALA A 76 -11.16 14.69 10.63
CA ALA A 76 -11.54 15.28 11.92
C ALA A 76 -10.47 15.13 13.00
N ILE A 77 -9.29 14.56 12.71
CA ILE A 77 -8.19 14.47 13.67
C ILE A 77 -7.78 15.87 14.12
N ASP A 78 -8.04 16.17 15.39
CA ASP A 78 -7.56 17.36 16.08
C ASP A 78 -6.39 16.97 16.99
N SER A 79 -5.18 17.16 16.48
CA SER A 79 -3.94 16.82 17.18
C SER A 79 -2.82 17.75 16.72
N ASP A 80 -1.94 18.13 17.65
CA ASP A 80 -0.70 18.88 17.34
C ASP A 80 0.40 18.00 16.73
N GLU A 81 0.16 16.69 16.60
CA GLU A 81 1.11 15.74 16.01
C GLU A 81 1.20 15.94 14.50
N LYS A 82 2.31 16.55 14.06
CA LYS A 82 2.58 16.85 12.64
C LYS A 82 2.47 15.62 11.73
N TRP A 83 2.79 14.42 12.24
CA TRP A 83 2.68 13.18 11.48
C TRP A 83 1.23 12.83 11.16
N LEU A 84 0.32 12.97 12.13
CA LEU A 84 -1.12 12.76 11.95
C LEU A 84 -1.75 13.85 11.08
N GLN A 85 -1.40 15.12 11.32
CA GLN A 85 -1.87 16.24 10.50
C GLN A 85 -1.47 16.07 9.03
N LYS A 86 -0.23 15.61 8.76
CA LYS A 86 0.24 15.33 7.40
C LYS A 86 -0.55 14.20 6.73
N ALA A 87 -0.91 13.16 7.47
CA ALA A 87 -1.73 12.07 6.93
C ALA A 87 -3.13 12.57 6.52
N ALA A 88 -3.80 13.33 7.39
CA ALA A 88 -5.10 13.94 7.08
C ALA A 88 -5.02 14.92 5.90
N ALA A 89 -3.99 15.77 5.84
CA ALA A 89 -3.77 16.68 4.72
C ALA A 89 -3.54 15.93 3.39
N THR A 90 -2.78 14.83 3.43
CA THR A 90 -2.50 14.00 2.25
C THR A 90 -3.78 13.33 1.74
N LEU A 91 -4.60 12.81 2.64
CA LEU A 91 -5.93 12.26 2.28
C LEU A 91 -6.82 13.33 1.66
N LYS A 92 -6.84 14.54 2.25
CA LYS A 92 -7.64 15.67 1.76
C LYS A 92 -7.28 16.11 0.34
N SER A 93 -5.99 16.12 0.00
CA SER A 93 -5.51 16.51 -1.33
C SER A 93 -5.50 15.37 -2.35
N GLY A 94 -5.63 14.12 -1.88
CA GLY A 94 -5.59 12.92 -2.72
C GLY A 94 -6.85 12.74 -3.57
N CYS A 95 -6.81 11.76 -4.47
CA CYS A 95 -7.96 11.37 -5.27
C CYS A 95 -9.04 10.72 -4.36
N PRO A 96 -10.28 11.24 -4.35
CA PRO A 96 -11.36 10.66 -3.55
C PRO A 96 -11.68 9.20 -3.87
N SER A 97 -11.59 8.82 -5.15
CA SER A 97 -11.83 7.44 -5.61
C SER A 97 -10.87 6.45 -4.94
N THR A 98 -9.60 6.82 -4.74
CA THR A 98 -8.59 5.95 -4.13
C THR A 98 -8.96 5.50 -2.72
N ALA A 99 -9.60 6.35 -1.91
CA ALA A 99 -10.03 5.99 -0.56
C ALA A 99 -11.04 4.82 -0.59
N HIS A 100 -11.97 4.85 -1.54
CA HIS A 100 -12.94 3.77 -1.74
C HIS A 100 -12.30 2.52 -2.32
N LEU A 101 -11.40 2.65 -3.29
CA LEU A 101 -10.71 1.51 -3.90
C LEU A 101 -9.89 0.74 -2.87
N VAL A 102 -9.12 1.43 -2.02
CA VAL A 102 -8.34 0.78 -0.95
C VAL A 102 -9.27 0.11 0.07
N PHE A 103 -10.35 0.77 0.46
CA PHE A 103 -11.33 0.19 1.39
C PHE A 103 -11.96 -1.10 0.84
N GLU A 104 -12.41 -1.07 -0.42
CA GLU A 104 -12.99 -2.24 -1.09
C GLU A 104 -11.96 -3.34 -1.38
N GLN A 105 -10.73 -2.98 -1.77
CA GLN A 105 -9.63 -3.93 -1.97
C GLN A 105 -9.31 -4.71 -0.70
N LEU A 106 -9.22 -4.02 0.45
CA LEU A 106 -9.00 -4.66 1.76
C LEU A 106 -10.18 -5.56 2.14
N ARG A 107 -11.42 -5.12 1.88
CA ARG A 107 -12.63 -5.89 2.18
C ARG A 107 -12.72 -7.17 1.33
N ARG A 108 -12.54 -7.06 0.00
CA ARG A 108 -12.61 -8.18 -0.96
C ARG A 108 -11.42 -9.13 -0.79
N GLY A 109 -10.22 -8.58 -0.58
CA GLY A 109 -8.97 -9.33 -0.47
C GLY A 109 -8.78 -10.12 0.83
N LYS A 110 -9.55 -9.83 1.89
CA LYS A 110 -9.34 -10.38 3.25
C LYS A 110 -9.21 -11.90 3.32
N LYS A 111 -9.83 -12.64 2.41
CA LYS A 111 -9.84 -14.11 2.38
C LYS A 111 -9.27 -14.71 1.09
N LEU A 112 -8.70 -13.88 0.23
CA LEU A 112 -8.12 -14.32 -1.04
C LEU A 112 -6.72 -14.90 -0.81
N SER A 113 -6.37 -15.91 -1.58
CA SER A 113 -5.00 -16.37 -1.77
C SER A 113 -4.18 -15.36 -2.56
N LEU A 114 -2.85 -15.51 -2.56
CA LEU A 114 -1.96 -14.58 -3.26
C LEU A 114 -2.27 -14.46 -4.78
N PRO A 115 -2.53 -15.55 -5.54
CA PRO A 115 -2.92 -15.39 -6.94
C PRO A 115 -4.26 -14.69 -7.13
N GLU A 116 -5.24 -14.97 -6.27
CA GLU A 116 -6.54 -14.32 -6.33
C GLU A 116 -6.43 -12.81 -6.05
N VAL A 117 -5.54 -12.41 -5.13
CA VAL A 117 -5.19 -10.99 -4.91
C VAL A 117 -4.59 -10.39 -6.19
N PHE A 118 -3.61 -11.05 -6.82
CA PHE A 118 -3.03 -10.55 -8.07
C PHE A 118 -4.05 -10.46 -9.22
N GLN A 119 -4.96 -11.43 -9.33
CA GLN A 119 -6.03 -11.41 -10.32
C GLN A 119 -6.97 -10.21 -10.11
N MET A 120 -7.35 -9.91 -8.86
CA MET A 120 -8.16 -8.73 -8.51
C MET A 120 -7.39 -7.42 -8.76
N GLU A 121 -6.13 -7.33 -8.34
CA GLU A 121 -5.31 -6.13 -8.46
C GLU A 121 -4.95 -5.81 -9.91
N LEU A 122 -4.81 -6.83 -10.78
CA LEU A 122 -4.64 -6.63 -12.22
C LEU A 122 -5.85 -5.91 -12.82
N VAL A 123 -7.06 -6.37 -12.49
CA VAL A 123 -8.31 -5.73 -12.95
C VAL A 123 -8.38 -4.29 -12.43
N MET A 124 -8.16 -4.09 -11.14
CA MET A 124 -8.21 -2.77 -10.51
C MET A 124 -7.18 -1.80 -11.10
N SER A 125 -5.96 -2.26 -11.37
CA SER A 125 -4.89 -1.44 -11.95
C SER A 125 -5.19 -1.02 -13.39
N LEU A 126 -5.72 -1.95 -14.20
CA LEU A 126 -6.12 -1.63 -15.57
C LEU A 126 -7.30 -0.66 -15.59
N GLN A 127 -8.28 -0.87 -14.73
CA GLN A 127 -9.40 0.05 -14.63
C GLN A 127 -8.96 1.44 -14.15
N CYS A 128 -8.03 1.54 -13.20
CA CYS A 128 -7.44 2.83 -12.83
C CYS A 128 -6.85 3.54 -14.07
N ALA A 129 -6.12 2.83 -14.93
CA ALA A 129 -5.53 3.40 -16.14
C ALA A 129 -6.57 3.78 -17.21
N LEU A 130 -7.72 3.11 -17.25
CA LEU A 130 -8.83 3.37 -18.17
C LEU A 130 -9.74 4.52 -17.68
N HIS A 131 -9.71 4.84 -16.39
CA HIS A 131 -10.50 5.91 -15.80
C HIS A 131 -9.69 7.22 -15.67
N PRO A 132 -10.34 8.40 -15.57
CA PRO A 132 -9.65 9.69 -15.69
C PRO A 132 -8.74 10.07 -14.51
N ASP A 133 -8.99 9.54 -13.31
CA ASP A 133 -8.28 9.99 -12.10
C ASP A 133 -6.79 9.60 -12.11
N PHE A 134 -6.42 8.41 -12.61
CA PHE A 134 -5.01 8.02 -12.67
C PHE A 134 -4.17 8.87 -13.64
N PRO A 135 -4.54 9.02 -14.94
CA PRO A 135 -3.78 9.86 -15.86
C PRO A 135 -3.76 11.32 -15.40
N GLU A 136 -4.83 11.82 -14.77
CA GLU A 136 -4.86 13.17 -14.21
C GLU A 136 -3.87 13.34 -13.05
N GLY A 137 -3.78 12.36 -12.14
CA GLY A 137 -2.80 12.39 -11.05
C GLY A 137 -1.36 12.36 -11.57
N VAL A 138 -1.09 11.53 -12.58
CA VAL A 138 0.21 11.50 -13.27
C VAL A 138 0.50 12.83 -13.94
N ARG A 139 -0.47 13.42 -14.64
CA ARG A 139 -0.33 14.72 -15.29
C ARG A 139 0.04 15.80 -14.28
N ALA A 140 -0.77 15.96 -13.23
CA ALA A 140 -0.62 17.02 -12.24
C ALA A 140 0.69 16.91 -11.44
N LEU A 141 1.14 15.69 -11.11
CA LEU A 141 2.31 15.48 -10.26
C LEU A 141 3.63 15.32 -11.04
N LEU A 142 3.61 14.64 -12.18
CA LEU A 142 4.82 14.18 -12.86
C LEU A 142 5.05 14.84 -14.23
N VAL A 143 3.99 15.16 -14.97
CA VAL A 143 4.09 15.74 -16.32
C VAL A 143 4.12 17.26 -16.25
N ASP A 144 3.00 17.86 -15.89
CA ASP A 144 2.83 19.32 -15.83
C ASP A 144 3.37 19.90 -14.52
N LYS A 145 3.37 19.08 -13.45
CA LYS A 145 3.90 19.43 -12.12
C LYS A 145 3.23 20.67 -11.51
N ASP A 146 1.96 20.89 -11.83
CA ASP A 146 1.16 21.98 -11.27
C ASP A 146 0.68 21.70 -9.84
N GLY A 147 0.68 20.43 -9.42
CA GLY A 147 0.16 20.01 -8.11
C GLY A 147 -1.33 20.28 -7.92
N ALA A 148 -2.10 20.46 -9.01
CA ALA A 148 -3.50 20.86 -9.01
C ALA A 148 -4.37 19.87 -9.82
N PRO A 149 -4.47 18.60 -9.38
CA PRO A 149 -5.25 17.60 -10.09
C PRO A 149 -6.75 17.93 -10.09
N GLN A 150 -7.40 17.69 -11.24
CA GLN A 150 -8.83 17.84 -11.46
C GLN A 150 -9.54 16.49 -11.33
N TRP A 151 -9.72 16.04 -10.09
CA TRP A 151 -10.38 14.76 -9.79
C TRP A 151 -11.83 14.71 -10.29
N GLN A 152 -12.31 13.52 -10.61
CA GLN A 152 -13.69 13.29 -11.08
C GLN A 152 -14.74 13.61 -10.00
N HIS A 153 -14.39 13.45 -8.73
CA HIS A 153 -15.26 13.75 -7.58
C HIS A 153 -14.56 14.77 -6.68
N GLN A 154 -15.31 15.68 -6.06
CA GLN A 154 -14.72 16.72 -5.20
C GLN A 154 -14.41 16.21 -3.80
N SER A 155 -15.11 15.17 -3.35
CA SER A 155 -14.97 14.62 -2.01
C SER A 155 -15.19 13.11 -1.97
N VAL A 156 -14.70 12.45 -0.92
CA VAL A 156 -14.89 11.00 -0.71
C VAL A 156 -16.38 10.66 -0.57
N ALA A 157 -17.20 11.59 -0.07
CA ALA A 157 -18.64 11.40 0.08
C ALA A 157 -19.42 11.38 -1.24
N GLU A 158 -18.86 11.96 -2.31
CA GLU A 158 -19.50 12.04 -3.63
C GLU A 158 -19.25 10.83 -4.53
N VAL A 159 -18.27 9.99 -4.19
CA VAL A 159 -17.94 8.82 -4.99
C VAL A 159 -19.06 7.78 -4.87
N SER A 160 -19.68 7.44 -5.99
CA SER A 160 -20.79 6.48 -6.01
C SER A 160 -20.30 5.03 -5.88
N PRO A 161 -21.09 4.12 -5.29
CA PRO A 161 -20.76 2.69 -5.27
C PRO A 161 -20.59 2.09 -6.67
N GLN A 162 -21.32 2.59 -7.66
CA GLN A 162 -21.21 2.14 -9.05
C GLN A 162 -19.83 2.46 -9.63
N TRP A 163 -19.35 3.69 -9.45
CA TRP A 163 -18.00 4.10 -9.87
C TRP A 163 -16.93 3.19 -9.28
N VAL A 164 -17.08 2.84 -7.99
CA VAL A 164 -16.15 1.92 -7.32
C VAL A 164 -16.23 0.52 -7.92
N GLU A 165 -17.45 0.00 -8.19
CA GLU A 165 -17.62 -1.33 -8.78
C GLU A 165 -17.02 -1.45 -10.19
N GLU A 166 -17.10 -0.39 -11.00
CA GLU A 166 -16.48 -0.34 -12.33
C GLU A 166 -14.97 -0.63 -12.28
N HIS A 167 -14.29 -0.28 -11.19
CA HIS A 167 -12.87 -0.58 -10.99
C HIS A 167 -12.57 -2.05 -10.68
N PHE A 168 -13.57 -2.86 -10.35
CA PHE A 168 -13.41 -4.29 -10.11
C PHE A 168 -13.97 -5.16 -11.24
N GLN A 169 -14.43 -4.56 -12.34
CA GLN A 169 -14.90 -5.26 -13.52
C GLN A 169 -13.76 -5.52 -14.49
N ALA A 170 -13.62 -6.76 -14.95
CA ALA A 170 -12.58 -7.12 -15.92
C ALA A 170 -12.76 -6.33 -17.24
N PRO A 171 -11.72 -5.64 -17.75
CA PRO A 171 -11.83 -4.84 -18.97
C PRO A 171 -11.69 -5.65 -20.27
N TRP A 172 -11.70 -6.98 -20.20
CA TRP A 172 -11.53 -7.88 -21.36
C TRP A 172 -12.80 -8.70 -21.66
N PRO A 173 -13.07 -9.01 -22.93
CA PRO A 173 -14.35 -9.56 -23.39
C PRO A 173 -14.61 -11.01 -22.96
N ASP A 174 -13.57 -11.84 -22.83
CA ASP A 174 -13.76 -13.30 -22.67
C ASP A 174 -13.85 -13.75 -21.20
N GLY A 175 -13.78 -12.82 -20.24
CA GLY A 175 -13.82 -13.09 -18.80
C GLY A 175 -12.62 -13.87 -18.24
N VAL A 176 -11.75 -14.41 -19.10
CA VAL A 176 -10.53 -15.13 -18.73
C VAL A 176 -9.50 -14.16 -18.16
N ASN A 177 -9.21 -14.27 -16.87
CA ASN A 177 -8.16 -13.47 -16.25
C ASN A 177 -6.78 -13.93 -16.77
N PRO A 178 -5.92 -13.02 -17.26
CA PRO A 178 -4.57 -13.38 -17.71
C PRO A 178 -3.69 -14.09 -16.67
N LEU A 179 -4.04 -13.98 -15.38
CA LEU A 179 -3.35 -14.60 -14.25
C LEU A 179 -4.10 -15.80 -13.66
N GLN A 180 -5.07 -16.37 -14.38
CA GLN A 180 -5.84 -17.52 -13.89
C GLN A 180 -4.96 -18.74 -13.56
N ASP A 181 -3.87 -18.93 -14.30
CA ASP A 181 -2.96 -20.08 -14.19
C ASP A 181 -1.74 -19.78 -13.29
N LEU A 182 -1.79 -18.69 -12.51
CA LEU A 182 -0.70 -18.29 -11.63
C LEU A 182 -0.55 -19.29 -10.46
N ALA A 183 0.51 -20.10 -10.51
CA ALA A 183 0.87 -21.02 -9.45
C ALA A 183 1.60 -20.30 -8.30
N TRP A 184 1.34 -20.72 -7.06
CA TRP A 184 2.01 -20.26 -5.84
C TRP A 184 2.32 -21.43 -4.91
#